data_AF-A0A540L2A9-F1
#
_entry.id   AF-A0A540L2A9-F1
#
_cell.length_a   1.000
_cell.length_b   1.000
_cell.length_c   1.000
_cell.angle_alpha   90.00
_cell.angle_beta   90.00
_cell.angle_gamma   90.00
#
_symmetry.space_group_name_H-M   'P 1'
#
loop_
_entity.id
_entity.type
_entity.pdbx_description
1 polymer ?
#
loop_
_entity_poly.entity_id
_entity_poly.type
_entity_poly.pdbx_seq_one_letter_code
_entity_poly.pdbx_strand_id
1 'polypeptide(L)' 'MSVLSVFDLREKVVGKEGAAAACPYCGGPVMGWDFDAHLLFCFIPISHKTKKKFYCIICSSRLFPAVS' A
#
# COMPACT_ATOMS: atom_id res chain seq x y z
N MET A 1 4.00 -5.27 35.23
CA MET A 1 3.07 -5.70 34.16
C MET A 1 3.66 -5.27 32.83
N SER A 2 4.35 -6.18 32.14
CA SER A 2 4.90 -5.91 30.82
C SER A 2 3.78 -5.98 29.79
N VAL A 3 3.45 -4.85 29.18
CA VAL A 3 2.62 -4.82 27.98
C VAL A 3 3.48 -5.37 26.85
N LEU A 4 3.37 -6.68 26.60
CA LEU A 4 3.84 -7.25 25.35
C LEU A 4 2.93 -6.66 24.27
N SER A 5 3.47 -5.81 23.40
CA SER A 5 2.76 -5.33 22.23
C SER A 5 2.50 -6.54 21.33
N VAL A 6 1.33 -7.15 21.48
CA VAL A 6 1.05 -8.44 20.86
C VAL A 6 0.80 -8.29 19.35
N PHE A 7 0.52 -7.08 18.87
CA PHE A 7 0.23 -6.80 17.46
C PHE A 7 1.29 -5.87 16.85
N ASP A 8 1.90 -6.34 15.76
CA ASP A 8 2.86 -5.59 14.96
C ASP A 8 2.37 -5.57 13.50
N LEU A 9 2.10 -4.38 12.95
CA LEU A 9 1.69 -4.22 11.57
C LEU A 9 2.90 -3.82 10.73
N ARG A 10 3.41 -4.73 9.89
CA ARG A 10 4.52 -4.43 8.96
C ARG A 10 4.00 -4.26 7.55
N GLU A 11 4.13 -3.05 7.02
CA GLU A 11 3.91 -2.77 5.61
C GLU A 11 5.24 -2.86 4.85
N LYS A 12 5.33 -3.74 3.86
CA LYS A 12 6.51 -3.90 2.99
C LYS A 12 6.10 -3.63 1.54
N VAL A 13 6.87 -2.84 0.79
CA VAL A 13 6.64 -2.71 -0.66
C VAL A 13 7.06 -4.00 -1.34
N VAL A 14 6.13 -4.66 -2.03
CA VAL A 14 6.35 -5.90 -2.78
C VAL A 14 6.63 -5.60 -4.25
N GLY A 15 5.96 -4.59 -4.80
CA GLY A 15 6.08 -4.26 -6.21
C GLY A 15 5.75 -2.81 -6.49
N LYS A 16 6.36 -2.28 -7.55
CA LYS A 16 5.92 -1.05 -8.21
C LYS A 16 5.43 -1.46 -9.57
N GLU A 17 4.17 -1.19 -9.86
CA GLU A 17 3.55 -1.53 -11.13
C GLU A 17 3.04 -0.23 -11.77
N GLY A 18 3.41 -0.01 -13.04
CA GLY A 18 2.87 1.10 -13.81
C GLY A 18 1.37 0.87 -14.01
N ALA A 19 0.53 1.74 -13.45
CA ALA A 19 -0.90 1.62 -13.66
C ALA A 19 -1.25 2.30 -14.99
N ALA A 20 -2.06 1.65 -15.82
CA ALA A 20 -2.63 2.25 -17.04
C ALA A 20 -3.66 3.36 -16.75
N ALA A 21 -3.74 3.83 -15.50
CA ALA A 21 -4.59 4.93 -15.11
C ALA A 21 -3.84 6.25 -15.30
N ALA A 22 -4.52 7.24 -15.87
CA ALA A 22 -4.04 8.62 -15.92
C ALA A 22 -4.59 9.39 -14.72
N CYS A 23 -3.79 10.30 -14.15
CA CYS A 23 -4.23 11.15 -13.05
C CYS A 23 -5.37 12.09 -13.55
N PRO A 24 -6.55 12.15 -12.90
CA PRO A 24 -7.64 13.00 -13.35
C PRO A 24 -7.34 14.50 -13.18
N TYR A 25 -6.31 14.84 -12.40
CA TYR A 25 -5.90 16.23 -12.18
C TYR A 25 -4.87 16.72 -13.20
N CYS A 26 -3.85 15.91 -13.49
CA CYS A 26 -2.72 16.33 -14.34
C CYS A 26 -2.56 15.53 -15.64
N GLY A 27 -3.39 14.50 -15.89
CA GLY A 27 -3.28 13.61 -17.05
C GLY A 27 -2.00 12.74 -17.05
N GLY A 28 -1.17 12.88 -16.02
CA GLY A 28 0.12 12.20 -15.91
C GLY A 28 0.00 10.72 -15.61
N PRO A 29 1.10 9.96 -15.83
CA PRO A 29 1.15 8.55 -15.50
C PRO A 29 0.97 8.32 -13.99
N VAL A 30 0.29 7.22 -13.65
CA VAL A 30 0.07 6.79 -12.28
C VAL A 30 0.91 5.55 -12.00
N MET A 31 1.61 5.55 -10.87
CA MET A 31 2.37 4.42 -10.38
C MET A 31 1.59 3.74 -9.26
N GLY A 32 1.29 2.46 -9.43
CA GLY A 32 0.77 1.60 -8.37
C GLY A 32 1.93 1.09 -7.52
N TRP A 33 1.83 1.25 -6.21
CA TRP A 33 2.70 0.61 -5.25
C TRP A 33 1.90 -0.47 -4.54
N ASP A 34 2.32 -1.71 -4.75
CA ASP A 34 1.78 -2.87 -4.09
C ASP A 34 2.54 -3.07 -2.78
N PHE A 35 1.85 -2.86 -1.67
CA PHE A 35 2.35 -3.09 -0.33
C PHE A 35 1.77 -4.38 0.21
N ASP A 36 2.60 -5.21 0.83
CA ASP A 36 2.10 -6.23 1.72
C ASP A 36 2.06 -5.78 3.16
N ALA A 37 0.86 -5.83 3.72
CA ALA A 37 0.65 -5.70 5.14
C ALA A 37 0.71 -7.10 5.77
N HIS A 38 1.84 -7.39 6.41
CA HIS A 38 1.97 -8.53 7.29
C HIS A 38 1.54 -8.12 8.69
N LEU A 39 0.51 -8.78 9.21
CA LEU A 39 0.11 -8.65 10.60
C LEU A 39 0.81 -9.74 11.39
N LEU A 40 1.80 -9.34 12.20
CA LEU A 40 2.55 -10.21 13.08
C LEU A 40 1.92 -10.16 14.46
N PHE A 41 1.65 -11.33 15.02
CA PHE A 41 1.21 -11.46 16.40
C PHE A 41 2.22 -12.28 17.17
N CYS A 42 2.84 -11.68 18.18
CA CYS A 42 3.86 -12.36 18.99
C CYS A 42 4.94 -13.08 18.12
N PHE A 43 5.40 -12.43 17.04
CA PHE A 43 6.34 -12.94 16.02
C PHE A 43 5.80 -13.95 14.99
N ILE A 44 4.52 -14.32 15.05
CA ILE A 44 3.88 -15.22 14.07
C ILE A 44 3.09 -14.40 13.05
N PRO A 45 3.34 -14.53 11.73
CA PRO A 45 2.55 -13.84 10.71
C PRO A 45 1.15 -14.47 10.63
N ILE A 46 0.12 -13.74 11.04
CA ILE A 46 -1.28 -14.21 11.05
C ILE A 46 -1.98 -13.89 9.73
N SER A 47 -1.70 -12.72 9.15
CA SER A 47 -2.42 -12.25 7.97
C SER A 47 -1.50 -11.53 7.00
N HIS A 48 -1.69 -11.82 5.72
CA HIS A 48 -1.08 -11.15 4.59
C HIS A 48 -2.19 -10.41 3.85
N LYS A 49 -2.12 -9.07 3.84
CA LYS A 49 -3.03 -8.25 3.04
C LYS A 49 -2.22 -7.42 2.08
N THR A 50 -2.27 -7.80 0.81
CA THR A 50 -1.74 -6.96 -0.25
C THR A 50 -2.66 -5.76 -0.44
N LYS A 51 -2.15 -4.56 -0.15
CA LYS A 51 -2.79 -3.27 -0.37
C LYS A 51 -2.10 -2.57 -1.52
N LYS A 52 -2.87 -2.21 -2.55
CA LYS A 52 -2.39 -1.36 -3.64
C LYS A 52 -2.67 0.11 -3.33
N LYS A 53 -1.64 0.95 -3.35
CA LYS A 53 -1.76 2.41 -3.22
C LYS A 53 -1.29 3.03 -4.54
N PHE A 54 -2.08 3.89 -5.14
CA PHE A 54 -1.71 4.56 -6.38
C PHE A 54 -1.21 5.97 -6.10
N TYR A 55 -0.14 6.38 -6.78
CA TYR A 55 0.45 7.71 -6.67
C TYR A 55 0.70 8.27 -8.07
N CYS A 56 0.38 9.54 -8.29
CA CYS A 56 0.79 10.20 -9.52
C CYS A 56 2.27 10.60 -9.40
N ILE A 57 3.07 10.31 -10.41
CA ILE A 57 4.51 10.66 -10.42
C ILE A 57 4.74 12.16 -10.62
N ILE A 58 3.78 12.86 -11.23
CA ILE A 58 3.86 14.31 -11.48
C ILE A 58 3.33 15.06 -10.26
N CYS A 59 2.08 14.78 -9.90
CA CYS A 59 1.39 15.50 -8.85
C CYS A 59 1.84 15.06 -7.43
N SER A 60 2.52 13.91 -7.29
CA SER A 60 2.85 13.26 -6.01
C SER A 60 1.64 12.99 -5.09
N SER A 61 0.44 13.30 -5.57
CA SER A 61 -0.82 13.07 -4.87
C SER A 61 -1.15 11.58 -4.85
N ARG A 62 -1.64 11.11 -3.70
CA ARG A 62 -2.18 9.76 -3.54
C ARG A 62 -3.52 9.67 -4.25
N LEU A 63 -3.62 8.79 -5.24
CA LEU A 63 -4.88 8.45 -5.87
C LEU A 63 -5.48 7.25 -5.12
N PHE A 64 -6.71 7.43 -4.64
CA PHE A 64 -7.51 6.30 -4.23
C PHE A 64 -8.08 5.66 -5.50
N PRO A 65 -7.95 4.34 -5.69
CA PRO A 65 -8.64 3.71 -6.80
C PRO A 65 -10.14 3.97 -6.60
N ALA A 66 -10.76 4.61 -7.57
CA ALA A 66 -12.21 4.57 -7.69
C ALA A 66 -12.56 3.10 -7.86
N VAL A 67 -13.19 2.52 -6.84
CA VAL A 67 -13.80 1.20 -6.95
C VAL A 67 -14.87 1.33 -8.03
N SER A 68 -14.61 0.79 -9.21
CA SER A 68 -15.61 0.51 -10.24
C SER A 68 -15.99 -0.95 -10.17
#